data_AF-A0A0T5PKJ0-F1
#
_entry.id   AF-A0A0T5PKJ0-F1
#
_cell.length_a   1.000
_cell.length_b   1.000
_cell.length_c   1.000
_cell.angle_alpha   90.00
_cell.angle_beta   90.00
_cell.angle_gamma   90.00
#
_symmetry.space_group_name_H-M   'P 1'
#
loop_
_entity.id
_entity.type
_entity.pdbx_description
1 polymer ?
#
loop_
_entity_poly.entity_id
_entity_poly.type
_entity_poly.pdbx_seq_one_letter_code
_entity_poly.pdbx_strand_id
1 'polypeptide(L)'
;MVMVLMTSKEIKESRSIINVRLDDIKGVHPTAQTSVSATADFIYASAPNDYSELALHYLLNIHPIHVIKQDAELHVIAGFRSYELACLRLSEDAEITCILHVGIKSEEIPDIAVIDIAGSPIMHSLGPKFVQQLQNMVQTFGQQVLVNFPRLKSIRRIRGQTKSSS
;
A
#
# COMPACT_ATOMS: atom_id res chain seq x y z
N MET A 1 3.37 50.55 -23.90
CA MET A 1 2.43 49.92 -22.94
C MET A 1 2.84 48.47 -22.80
N VAL A 2 3.61 48.15 -21.77
CA VAL A 2 4.09 46.79 -21.51
C VAL A 2 3.03 46.09 -20.67
N MET A 3 2.27 45.16 -21.28
CA MET A 3 1.41 44.26 -20.53
C MET A 3 2.30 43.27 -19.79
N VAL A 4 2.42 43.46 -18.47
CA VAL A 4 2.97 42.44 -17.58
C VAL A 4 1.90 41.36 -17.46
N LEU A 5 2.14 40.23 -18.12
CA LEU A 5 1.39 38.99 -17.93
C LEU A 5 1.48 38.62 -16.44
N MET A 6 0.33 38.61 -15.76
CA MET A 6 0.20 38.05 -14.43
C MET A 6 0.59 36.58 -14.51
N THR A 7 1.74 36.23 -13.93
CA THR A 7 2.17 34.85 -13.78
C THR A 7 1.19 34.15 -12.84
N SER A 8 0.56 33.10 -13.35
CA SER A 8 -0.13 32.10 -12.54
C SER A 8 0.80 31.67 -11.42
N LYS A 9 0.34 31.83 -10.18
CA LYS A 9 1.07 31.39 -8.99
C LYS A 9 1.22 29.88 -9.11
N GLU A 10 2.39 29.39 -9.52
CA GLU A 10 2.67 27.96 -9.53
C GLU A 10 2.45 27.43 -8.10
N ILE A 11 1.45 26.56 -7.93
CA ILE A 11 1.23 25.89 -6.66
C ILE A 11 2.41 24.95 -6.49
N LYS A 12 3.29 25.27 -5.56
CA LYS A 12 4.45 24.43 -5.23
C LYS A 12 3.94 23.10 -4.66
N GLU A 13 4.41 21.99 -5.22
CA GLU A 13 4.10 20.66 -4.70
C GLU A 13 4.49 20.58 -3.21
N SER A 14 3.58 20.09 -2.38
CA SER A 14 3.83 19.83 -0.97
C SER A 14 3.13 18.56 -0.52
N ARG A 15 3.66 17.94 0.53
CA ARG A 15 3.18 16.66 1.06
C ARG A 15 3.01 16.79 2.57
N SER A 16 1.95 16.22 3.08
CA SER A 16 1.66 16.19 4.52
C SER A 16 1.11 14.83 4.92
N ILE A 17 1.45 14.39 6.13
CA ILE A 17 0.86 13.20 6.73
C ILE A 17 -0.47 13.62 7.35
N ILE A 18 -1.54 12.92 7.00
CA ILE A 18 -2.88 13.13 7.55
C ILE A 18 -3.44 11.80 8.03
N ASN A 19 -4.32 11.86 9.03
CA ASN A 19 -5.18 10.73 9.37
C ASN A 19 -6.57 11.00 8.81
N VAL A 20 -7.16 9.99 8.17
CA VAL A 20 -8.49 10.06 7.58
C VAL A 20 -9.25 8.78 7.92
N ARG A 21 -10.57 8.85 7.94
CA ARG A 21 -11.37 7.62 7.96
C ARG A 21 -11.33 6.98 6.59
N LEU A 22 -11.40 5.66 6.54
CA LEU A 22 -11.36 4.93 5.29
C LEU A 22 -12.55 5.29 4.37
N ASP A 23 -13.73 5.55 4.95
CA ASP A 23 -14.95 6.00 4.25
C ASP A 23 -14.89 7.43 3.69
N ASP A 24 -13.94 8.26 4.15
CA ASP A 24 -13.70 9.60 3.59
C ASP A 24 -13.02 9.55 2.21
N ILE A 25 -12.40 8.42 1.86
CA ILE A 25 -11.70 8.20 0.59
C ILE A 25 -12.70 7.68 -0.46
N LYS A 26 -12.88 8.42 -1.56
CA LYS A 26 -13.86 8.10 -2.62
C LYS A 26 -13.44 6.98 -3.56
N GLY A 27 -12.21 6.51 -3.44
CA GLY A 27 -11.64 5.46 -4.28
C GLY A 27 -10.39 5.93 -5.00
N VAL A 28 -10.06 5.20 -6.06
CA VAL A 28 -8.93 5.54 -6.94
C VAL A 28 -9.29 6.72 -7.83
N HIS A 29 -8.34 7.63 -7.99
CA HIS A 29 -8.54 8.79 -8.86
C HIS A 29 -8.87 8.36 -10.30
N PRO A 30 -9.85 8.99 -10.99
CA PRO A 30 -10.32 8.55 -12.31
C PRO A 30 -9.21 8.39 -13.37
N THR A 31 -8.18 9.24 -13.34
CA THR A 31 -7.05 9.15 -14.29
C THR A 31 -6.12 7.96 -14.04
N ALA A 32 -6.10 7.42 -12.82
CA ALA A 32 -5.34 6.22 -12.47
C ALA A 32 -6.18 4.93 -12.62
N GLN A 33 -7.51 5.05 -12.64
CA GLN A 33 -8.46 3.92 -12.60
C GLN A 33 -8.18 2.87 -13.68
N THR A 34 -7.90 3.29 -14.91
CA THR A 34 -7.63 2.37 -16.03
C THR A 34 -6.39 1.52 -15.77
N SER A 35 -5.29 2.14 -15.35
CA SER A 35 -4.02 1.45 -15.06
C SER A 35 -4.16 0.49 -13.88
N VAL A 36 -4.82 0.93 -12.80
CA VAL A 36 -5.06 0.09 -11.61
C VAL A 36 -5.95 -1.10 -11.96
N SER A 37 -7.04 -0.88 -12.70
CA SER A 37 -7.96 -1.95 -13.08
C SER A 37 -7.30 -2.97 -14.00
N ALA A 38 -6.47 -2.53 -14.95
CA ALA A 38 -5.73 -3.41 -15.86
C ALA A 38 -4.66 -4.27 -15.14
N THR A 39 -4.30 -3.91 -13.92
CA THR A 39 -3.24 -4.54 -13.14
C THR A 39 -3.75 -5.18 -11.84
N ALA A 40 -5.06 -5.16 -11.61
CA ALA A 40 -5.71 -5.78 -10.45
C ALA A 40 -5.47 -7.31 -10.40
N ASP A 41 -5.29 -7.95 -11.55
CA ASP A 41 -4.98 -9.39 -11.66
C ASP A 41 -3.50 -9.72 -11.38
N PHE A 42 -2.64 -8.71 -11.17
CA PHE A 42 -1.24 -8.97 -10.82
C PHE A 42 -1.17 -9.71 -9.48
N ILE A 43 -0.56 -10.89 -9.51
CA ILE A 43 -0.46 -11.76 -8.33
C ILE A 43 0.53 -11.15 -7.34
N TYR A 44 0.00 -10.52 -6.30
CA TYR A 44 0.78 -10.19 -5.10
C TYR A 44 0.97 -11.43 -4.24
N ALA A 45 2.17 -11.61 -3.67
CA ALA A 45 2.44 -12.75 -2.80
C ALA A 45 1.66 -12.69 -1.47
N SER A 46 1.36 -11.47 -0.99
CA SER A 46 0.58 -11.26 0.22
C SER A 46 -0.91 -11.18 -0.08
N ALA A 47 -1.74 -11.80 0.76
CA ALA A 47 -3.20 -11.72 0.73
C ALA A 47 -3.74 -10.92 1.93
N PRO A 48 -4.96 -10.37 1.88
CA PRO A 48 -5.54 -9.61 3.00
C PRO A 48 -5.57 -10.36 4.33
N ASN A 49 -5.84 -11.66 4.28
CA ASN A 49 -5.89 -12.53 5.46
C ASN A 49 -4.51 -12.88 6.03
N ASP A 50 -3.43 -12.41 5.41
CA ASP A 50 -2.07 -12.60 5.90
C ASP A 50 -1.77 -11.71 7.10
N TYR A 51 -2.52 -10.61 7.27
CA TYR A 51 -2.27 -9.57 8.24
C TYR A 51 -3.33 -9.59 9.36
N SER A 52 -2.89 -9.36 10.59
CA SER A 52 -3.79 -8.85 11.63
C SER A 52 -4.11 -7.38 11.36
N GLU A 53 -5.20 -6.89 11.96
CA GLU A 53 -5.58 -5.48 11.88
C GLU A 53 -4.46 -4.54 12.34
N LEU A 54 -3.85 -4.85 13.49
CA LEU A 54 -2.68 -4.12 14.01
C LEU A 54 -1.49 -4.13 13.04
N ALA A 55 -1.20 -5.29 12.44
CA ALA A 55 -0.12 -5.39 11.47
C ALA A 55 -0.40 -4.53 10.23
N LEU A 56 -1.66 -4.43 9.81
CA LEU A 56 -2.07 -3.58 8.70
C LEU A 56 -1.90 -2.10 9.03
N HIS A 57 -2.27 -1.64 10.23
CA HIS A 57 -1.99 -0.26 10.66
C HIS A 57 -0.49 0.06 10.62
N TYR A 58 0.38 -0.86 11.06
CA TYR A 58 1.83 -0.67 10.92
C TYR A 58 2.29 -0.68 9.47
N LEU A 59 1.73 -1.55 8.63
CA LEU A 59 2.03 -1.58 7.21
C LEU A 59 1.68 -0.25 6.54
N LEU A 60 0.53 0.34 6.86
CA LEU A 60 0.10 1.64 6.32
C LEU A 60 0.99 2.81 6.78
N ASN A 61 1.73 2.69 7.88
CA ASN A 61 2.74 3.68 8.26
C ASN A 61 4.05 3.53 7.48
N ILE A 62 4.38 2.32 7.00
CA ILE A 62 5.60 2.02 6.24
C ILE A 62 5.37 2.22 4.74
N HIS A 63 4.19 1.82 4.25
CA HIS A 63 3.71 1.92 2.87
C HIS A 63 2.37 2.68 2.85
N PRO A 64 2.41 4.01 3.04
CA PRO A 64 1.21 4.82 3.17
C PRO A 64 0.41 4.89 1.88
N ILE A 65 -0.89 5.07 2.04
CA ILE A 65 -1.79 5.40 0.94
C ILE A 65 -1.56 6.86 0.59
N HIS A 66 -1.38 7.14 -0.69
CA HIS A 66 -1.16 8.50 -1.18
C HIS A 66 -2.44 9.03 -1.79
N VAL A 67 -2.87 10.20 -1.32
CA VAL A 67 -4.14 10.82 -1.72
C VAL A 67 -3.94 12.24 -2.22
N ILE A 68 -4.86 12.69 -3.05
CA ILE A 68 -5.06 14.12 -3.38
C ILE A 68 -6.47 14.53 -2.98
N LYS A 69 -6.67 15.84 -2.83
CA LYS A 69 -7.99 16.43 -2.63
C LYS A 69 -8.43 17.15 -3.91
N GLN A 70 -9.52 16.68 -4.52
CA GLN A 70 -10.15 17.30 -5.69
C GLN A 70 -11.64 17.45 -5.41
N ASP A 71 -12.20 18.63 -5.68
CA ASP A 71 -13.64 18.91 -5.50
C ASP A 71 -14.18 18.52 -4.10
N ALA A 72 -13.36 18.76 -3.08
CA ALA A 72 -13.57 18.38 -1.67
C ALA A 72 -13.51 16.88 -1.35
N GLU A 73 -13.29 16.02 -2.33
CA GLU A 73 -13.16 14.57 -2.20
C GLU A 73 -11.71 14.11 -2.14
N LEU A 74 -11.44 13.06 -1.38
CA LEU A 74 -10.13 12.42 -1.32
C LEU A 74 -10.08 11.25 -2.29
N HIS A 75 -9.06 11.25 -3.14
CA HIS A 75 -8.85 10.23 -4.16
C HIS A 75 -7.44 9.62 -4.04
N VAL A 76 -7.35 8.30 -4.17
CA VAL A 76 -6.09 7.55 -4.11
C VAL A 76 -5.33 7.69 -5.43
N ILE A 77 -4.04 8.02 -5.34
CA ILE A 77 -3.14 8.17 -6.49
C ILE A 77 -1.92 7.24 -6.45
N ALA A 78 -1.60 6.64 -5.29
CA ALA A 78 -0.58 5.60 -5.11
C ALA A 78 -0.79 4.86 -3.78
N GLY A 79 -0.03 3.78 -3.56
CA GLY A 79 -0.27 2.84 -2.47
C GLY A 79 -1.51 1.98 -2.73
N PHE A 80 -1.78 1.63 -3.99
CA PHE A 80 -3.02 0.95 -4.37
C PHE A 80 -3.20 -0.39 -3.65
N ARG A 81 -2.10 -1.15 -3.48
CA ARG A 81 -2.14 -2.40 -2.74
C ARG A 81 -2.43 -2.18 -1.26
N SER A 82 -1.83 -1.15 -0.65
CA SER A 82 -2.12 -0.77 0.74
C SER A 82 -3.59 -0.38 0.91
N TYR A 83 -4.15 0.38 -0.04
CA TYR A 83 -5.55 0.77 -0.03
C TYR A 83 -6.48 -0.43 -0.17
N GLU A 84 -6.21 -1.33 -1.11
CA GLU A 84 -6.99 -2.56 -1.29
C GLU A 84 -6.96 -3.44 -0.03
N LEU A 85 -5.79 -3.62 0.59
CA LEU A 85 -5.67 -4.37 1.85
C LEU A 85 -6.46 -3.71 2.98
N ALA A 86 -6.46 -2.38 3.07
CA ALA A 86 -7.24 -1.62 4.03
C ALA A 86 -8.74 -1.85 3.84
N CYS A 87 -9.25 -1.65 2.61
CA CYS A 87 -10.67 -1.87 2.26
C CYS A 87 -11.15 -3.29 2.54
N LEU A 88 -10.29 -4.30 2.34
CA LEU A 88 -10.68 -5.70 2.52
C LEU A 88 -10.61 -6.17 3.97
N ARG A 89 -9.91 -5.46 4.87
CA ARG A 89 -9.57 -6.00 6.20
C ARG A 89 -9.92 -5.11 7.38
N LEU A 90 -9.94 -3.79 7.19
CA LEU A 90 -10.32 -2.81 8.20
C LEU A 90 -11.82 -2.50 8.10
N SER A 91 -12.39 -1.93 9.16
CA SER A 91 -13.74 -1.35 9.10
C SER A 91 -13.73 -0.04 8.30
N GLU A 92 -14.88 0.32 7.73
CA GLU A 92 -15.03 1.55 6.93
C GLU A 92 -14.77 2.83 7.76
N ASP A 93 -15.03 2.78 9.08
CA ASP A 93 -14.79 3.87 10.02
C ASP A 93 -13.36 3.90 10.60
N ALA A 94 -12.49 2.96 10.20
CA ALA A 94 -11.13 2.88 10.69
C ALA A 94 -10.32 4.13 10.30
N GLU A 95 -9.60 4.71 11.26
CA GLU A 95 -8.69 5.82 11.02
C GLU A 95 -7.35 5.29 10.49
N ILE A 96 -6.94 5.78 9.32
CA ILE A 96 -5.73 5.35 8.63
C ILE A 96 -4.82 6.54 8.29
N THR A 97 -3.51 6.32 8.37
CA THR A 97 -2.49 7.28 7.98
C THR A 97 -2.36 7.32 6.46
N CYS A 98 -2.45 8.53 5.89
CA CYS A 98 -2.26 8.80 4.47
C CYS A 98 -1.24 9.91 4.25
N ILE A 99 -0.65 9.96 3.05
CA ILE A 99 0.11 11.12 2.57
C ILE A 99 -0.78 11.93 1.63
N LEU A 100 -1.18 13.12 2.06
CA LEU A 100 -1.88 14.10 1.23
C LEU A 100 -0.87 14.89 0.41
N HIS A 101 -1.06 14.87 -0.91
CA HIS A 101 -0.31 15.71 -1.84
C HIS A 101 -1.15 16.93 -2.25
N VAL A 102 -0.50 18.09 -2.31
CA VAL A 102 -1.09 19.36 -2.73
C VAL A 102 -0.24 19.92 -3.87
N GLY A 103 -0.90 20.37 -4.94
CA GLY A 103 -0.23 20.97 -6.10
C GLY A 103 0.19 19.96 -7.18
N ILE A 104 -0.14 18.67 -7.03
CA ILE A 104 0.00 17.69 -8.12
C ILE A 104 -1.03 18.00 -9.19
N LYS A 105 -0.59 18.08 -10.44
CA LYS A 105 -1.46 18.28 -11.60
C LYS A 105 -2.03 16.94 -12.06
N SER A 106 -3.23 16.98 -12.64
CA SER A 106 -3.94 15.76 -13.06
C SER A 106 -3.17 14.93 -14.09
N GLU A 107 -2.35 15.58 -14.92
CA GLU A 107 -1.47 14.93 -15.90
C GLU A 107 -0.29 14.15 -15.29
N GLU A 108 0.09 14.42 -14.04
CA GLU A 108 1.19 13.73 -13.34
C GLU A 108 0.70 12.44 -12.64
N ILE A 109 -0.59 12.34 -12.36
CA ILE A 109 -1.20 11.21 -11.63
C ILE A 109 -0.98 9.86 -12.34
N PRO A 110 -1.13 9.75 -13.68
CA PRO A 110 -0.86 8.49 -14.37
C PRO A 110 0.57 7.98 -14.17
N ASP A 111 1.58 8.86 -14.21
CA ASP A 111 2.97 8.48 -14.01
C ASP A 111 3.22 7.98 -12.58
N ILE A 112 2.66 8.68 -11.59
CA ILE A 112 2.69 8.26 -10.18
C ILE A 112 2.06 6.87 -10.03
N ALA A 113 0.90 6.66 -10.65
CA ALA A 113 0.19 5.40 -10.59
C ALA A 113 1.00 4.25 -11.22
N VAL A 114 1.61 4.49 -12.39
CA VAL A 114 2.45 3.51 -13.07
C VAL A 114 3.67 3.14 -12.23
N ILE A 115 4.33 4.12 -11.61
CA ILE A 115 5.49 3.89 -10.73
C ILE A 115 5.07 3.02 -9.52
N ASP A 116 3.93 3.33 -8.89
CA ASP A 116 3.42 2.56 -7.75
C ASP A 116 3.07 1.11 -8.15
N ILE A 117 2.35 0.94 -9.26
CA ILE A 117 1.95 -0.38 -9.77
C ILE A 117 3.18 -1.21 -10.13
N ALA A 118 4.16 -0.63 -10.83
CA ALA A 118 5.38 -1.35 -11.22
C ALA A 118 6.28 -1.66 -10.01
N GLY A 119 6.31 -0.78 -9.00
CA GLY A 119 7.11 -0.94 -7.78
C GLY A 119 6.48 -1.90 -6.77
N SER A 120 5.16 -1.99 -6.71
CA SER A 120 4.44 -2.78 -5.70
C SER A 120 4.83 -4.27 -5.69
N PRO A 121 4.95 -4.97 -6.83
CA PRO A 121 5.44 -6.34 -6.84
C PRO A 121 6.86 -6.48 -6.28
N ILE A 122 7.74 -5.50 -6.47
CA ILE A 122 9.11 -5.54 -5.92
C ILE A 122 9.05 -5.46 -4.39
N MET A 123 8.15 -4.64 -3.84
CA MET A 123 8.02 -4.41 -2.40
C MET A 123 7.19 -5.49 -1.69
N HIS A 124 6.21 -6.09 -2.37
CA HIS A 124 5.23 -6.99 -1.78
C HIS A 124 5.33 -8.44 -2.24
N SER A 125 6.23 -8.77 -3.18
CA SER A 125 6.44 -10.17 -3.60
C SER A 125 7.59 -10.82 -2.86
N LEU A 126 7.32 -12.03 -2.38
CA LEU A 126 8.38 -12.93 -1.96
C LEU A 126 8.95 -13.64 -3.19
N GLY A 127 10.26 -13.89 -3.17
CA GLY A 127 10.93 -14.62 -4.25
C GLY A 127 10.42 -16.07 -4.40
N PRO A 128 10.99 -16.84 -5.35
CA PRO A 128 10.50 -18.18 -5.71
C PRO A 128 10.51 -19.21 -4.56
N LYS A 129 11.16 -18.90 -3.42
CA LYS A 129 11.21 -19.73 -2.21
C LYS A 129 10.35 -19.16 -1.08
N PHE A 130 9.24 -18.51 -1.41
CA PHE A 130 8.42 -17.79 -0.42
C PHE A 130 8.05 -18.64 0.81
N VAL A 131 7.62 -19.89 0.63
CA VAL A 131 7.26 -20.78 1.75
C VAL A 131 8.44 -21.00 2.71
N GLN A 132 9.64 -21.24 2.17
CA GLN A 132 10.84 -21.45 2.97
C GLN A 132 11.26 -20.16 3.68
N GLN A 133 11.15 -19.01 3.01
CA GLN A 133 11.43 -17.71 3.61
C GLN A 133 10.48 -17.43 4.79
N LEU A 134 9.18 -17.69 4.61
CA LEU A 134 8.18 -17.55 5.67
C LEU A 134 8.45 -18.49 6.85
N GLN A 135 8.82 -19.75 6.60
CA GLN A 135 9.20 -20.69 7.66
C GLN A 135 10.43 -20.20 8.45
N ASN A 136 11.46 -19.70 7.75
CA ASN A 136 12.65 -19.13 8.39
C ASN A 136 12.30 -17.91 9.25
N MET A 137 11.40 -17.02 8.78
CA MET A 137 10.95 -15.88 9.57
C MET A 137 10.25 -16.32 10.87
N VAL A 138 9.40 -17.35 10.81
CA VAL A 138 8.75 -17.90 12.02
C VAL A 138 9.78 -18.51 12.97
N GLN A 139 10.83 -19.17 12.46
CA GLN A 139 11.90 -19.70 13.30
C GLN A 139 12.73 -18.60 13.96
N THR A 140 13.04 -17.53 13.23
CA THR A 140 13.89 -16.42 13.71
C THR A 140 13.14 -15.47 14.66
N PHE A 141 11.93 -15.05 14.30
CA PHE A 141 11.15 -14.06 15.05
C PHE A 141 10.17 -14.68 16.07
N GLY A 142 10.05 -16.00 16.08
CA GLY A 142 9.27 -16.74 17.08
C GLY A 142 7.77 -16.48 17.02
N GLN A 143 7.09 -16.52 18.16
CA GLN A 143 5.63 -16.42 18.23
C GLN A 143 5.08 -15.02 17.89
N GLN A 144 5.88 -13.97 18.06
CA GLN A 144 5.45 -12.58 17.82
C GLN A 144 5.01 -12.37 16.36
N VAL A 145 5.75 -12.95 15.39
CA VAL A 145 5.39 -12.82 13.97
C VAL A 145 4.06 -13.52 13.66
N LEU A 146 3.67 -14.56 14.41
CA LEU A 146 2.40 -15.27 14.21
C LEU A 146 1.19 -14.50 14.76
N VAL A 147 1.40 -13.51 15.64
CA VAL A 147 0.35 -12.60 16.11
C VAL A 147 0.04 -11.58 15.02
N ASN A 148 1.08 -11.02 14.40
CA ASN A 148 0.95 -10.02 13.36
C ASN A 148 0.59 -10.62 11.99
N PHE A 149 1.05 -11.85 11.73
CA PHE A 149 0.82 -12.58 10.48
C PHE A 149 0.16 -13.94 10.74
N PRO A 150 -1.16 -13.97 11.02
CA PRO A 150 -1.85 -15.17 11.49
C PRO A 150 -1.83 -16.32 10.48
N ARG A 151 -1.80 -16.06 9.17
CA ARG A 151 -1.73 -17.11 8.14
C ARG A 151 -0.46 -17.95 8.23
N LEU A 152 0.63 -17.42 8.78
CA LEU A 152 1.88 -18.18 8.98
C LEU A 152 1.69 -19.39 9.91
N LYS A 153 0.65 -19.41 10.76
CA LYS A 153 0.29 -20.57 11.58
C LYS A 153 -0.12 -21.79 10.73
N SER A 154 -0.69 -21.53 9.55
CA SER A 154 -1.25 -22.55 8.65
C SER A 154 -0.24 -23.10 7.64
N ILE A 155 0.93 -22.46 7.50
CA ILE A 155 2.00 -22.95 6.63
C ILE A 155 2.52 -24.24 7.25
N ARG A 156 2.17 -25.39 6.63
CA ARG A 156 2.69 -26.70 7.04
C ARG A 156 4.19 -26.57 7.19
N ARG A 157 4.69 -26.72 8.41
CA ARG A 157 6.12 -26.84 8.67
C ARG A 157 6.60 -28.05 7.88
N ILE A 158 7.31 -27.82 6.78
CA ILE A 158 8.21 -28.84 6.27
C ILE A 158 9.23 -28.96 7.40
N ARG A 159 9.16 -30.06 8.16
CA ARG A 159 10.22 -30.39 9.12
C ARG A 159 11.48 -30.51 8.28
N GLY A 160 12.28 -29.43 8.25
CA GLY A 160 13.66 -29.51 7.81
C GLY A 160 14.28 -30.63 8.62
N GLN A 161 14.86 -31.61 7.92
CA GLN A 161 15.68 -32.64 8.54
C GLN A 161 16.60 -31.93 9.53
N THR A 162 16.40 -32.19 10.82
CA THR A 162 17.44 -31.95 11.80
C THR A 162 18.66 -32.65 11.26
N LYS A 163 19.68 -31.89 10.81
CA LYS A 163 21.00 -32.47 10.62
C LYS A 163 21.36 -33.07 11.97
N SER A 164 21.29 -34.39 12.06
CA SER A 164 21.92 -35.14 13.14
C SER A 164 23.39 -34.81 13.04
N SER A 165 23.85 -33.94 13.93
CA SER A 165 25.27 -33.77 14.22
C SER A 165 25.81 -35.14 14.61
N SER A 166 26.52 -35.75 13.67
CA SER A 166 27.36 -36.92 13.87
C SER A 166 28.77 -36.43 14.16
#